data_AF-A0A1H9TUU4-F1
#
_entry.id   AF-A0A1H9TUU4-F1
#
_cell.length_a   1.000
_cell.length_b   1.000
_cell.length_c   1.000
_cell.angle_alpha   90.00
_cell.angle_beta   90.00
_cell.angle_gamma   90.00
#
_symmetry.space_group_name_H-M   'P 1'
#
loop_
_entity.id
_entity.type
_entity.pdbx_description
1 polymer ?
#
loop_
_entity_poly.entity_id
_entity_poly.type
_entity_poly.pdbx_seq_one_letter_code
_entity_poly.pdbx_strand_id
1 'polypeptide(L)'
;MPEDAELSEIFHWLFLDRKSGALIKLWFRSLDSSPAIEERYFEQGYLKFNSAEATFIEKYNSAQHSLDNRSNSVPAKELIAALENYLKTHS
;
A
#
# COMPACT_ATOMS: atom_id res chain seq x y z
N MET A 1 16.40 18.68 -10.33
CA MET A 1 15.22 17.78 -10.45
C MET A 1 14.15 18.41 -9.58
N PRO A 2 12.89 18.56 -10.03
CA PRO A 2 11.89 19.18 -9.17
C PRO A 2 11.68 18.22 -7.98
N GLU A 3 12.08 18.69 -6.82
CA GLU A 3 12.08 18.04 -5.51
C GLU A 3 10.66 17.88 -4.90
N ASP A 4 9.63 18.18 -5.70
CA ASP A 4 8.24 18.36 -5.31
C ASP A 4 7.27 17.57 -6.21
N ALA A 5 7.72 16.49 -6.85
CA ALA A 5 6.75 15.51 -7.35
C ALA A 5 6.08 14.91 -6.11
N GLU A 6 4.79 15.22 -5.90
CA GLU A 6 4.05 14.70 -4.75
C GLU A 6 4.27 13.18 -4.70
N LEU A 7 4.69 12.62 -3.57
CA LEU A 7 4.96 11.19 -3.46
C LEU A 7 3.75 10.31 -3.87
N SER A 8 2.56 10.92 -3.88
CA SER A 8 1.31 10.39 -4.43
C SER A 8 1.31 10.19 -5.96
N GLU A 9 2.13 10.93 -6.71
CA GLU A 9 2.31 10.82 -8.16
C GLU A 9 3.37 9.77 -8.55
N ILE A 10 4.28 9.43 -7.62
CA ILE A 10 5.36 8.47 -7.88
C ILE A 10 4.92 7.03 -7.57
N PHE A 11 4.07 6.83 -6.56
CA PHE A 11 3.70 5.50 -6.08
C PHE A 11 2.19 5.23 -6.12
N HIS A 12 1.82 4.15 -6.81
CA HIS A 12 0.48 3.58 -6.74
C HIS A 12 0.35 2.67 -5.52
N TRP A 13 -0.35 3.15 -4.50
CA TRP A 13 -0.68 2.35 -3.34
C TRP A 13 -1.93 1.53 -3.58
N LEU A 14 -1.81 0.22 -3.44
CA LEU A 14 -2.89 -0.73 -3.71
C LEU A 14 -3.08 -1.67 -2.53
N PHE A 15 -4.34 -1.92 -2.20
CA PHE A 15 -4.76 -2.93 -1.25
C PHE A 15 -5.49 -4.04 -2.02
N LEU A 16 -5.02 -5.28 -1.91
CA LEU A 16 -5.71 -6.42 -2.48
C LEU A 16 -6.66 -7.01 -1.44
N ASP A 17 -7.96 -6.88 -1.67
CA ASP A 17 -8.94 -7.61 -0.88
C ASP A 17 -8.94 -9.09 -1.31
N ARG A 18 -8.43 -9.98 -0.46
CA ARG A 18 -8.34 -11.41 -0.79
C ARG A 18 -9.69 -12.12 -0.88
N LYS A 19 -10.77 -11.53 -0.34
CA LYS A 19 -12.11 -12.13 -0.37
C LYS A 19 -12.76 -11.94 -1.73
N SER A 20 -12.67 -10.73 -2.29
CA SER A 20 -13.24 -10.38 -3.60
C SER A 20 -12.23 -10.48 -4.74
N GLY A 21 -10.92 -10.48 -4.45
CA GLY A 21 -9.86 -10.36 -5.44
C GLY A 21 -9.69 -8.94 -5.99
N ALA A 22 -10.39 -7.95 -5.42
CA ALA A 22 -10.35 -6.58 -5.91
C ALA A 22 -9.09 -5.84 -5.46
N LEU A 23 -8.46 -5.11 -6.40
CA LEU A 23 -7.42 -4.13 -6.10
C LEU A 23 -8.06 -2.77 -5.84
N ILE A 24 -7.81 -2.24 -4.65
CA ILE A 24 -8.37 -0.97 -4.16
C ILE A 24 -7.22 0.03 -4.06
N LYS A 25 -7.37 1.20 -4.69
CA LYS A 25 -6.40 2.29 -4.57
C LYS A 25 -6.44 2.90 -3.17
N LEU A 26 -5.29 2.99 -2.52
CA LEU A 26 -5.12 3.75 -1.29
C LEU A 26 -4.68 5.17 -1.65
N TRP A 27 -5.37 6.17 -1.11
CA TRP A 27 -5.08 7.57 -1.39
C TRP A 27 -4.08 8.10 -0.38
N PHE A 28 -2.82 8.23 -0.80
CA PHE A 28 -1.74 8.73 0.05
C PHE A 28 -2.05 10.15 0.51
N ARG A 29 -1.87 10.41 1.81
CA ARG A 29 -2.10 11.72 2.45
C ARG A 29 -0.82 12.30 3.02
N SER A 30 -0.08 11.51 3.79
CA SER A 30 1.16 11.93 4.41
C SER A 30 2.00 10.72 4.82
N LEU A 31 3.27 10.97 5.12
CA LEU A 31 4.13 10.01 5.80
C LEU A 31 4.64 10.63 7.09
N ASP A 32 4.88 9.78 8.08
CA ASP A 32 5.69 10.08 9.25
C ASP A 32 6.77 9.00 9.32
N SER A 33 8.04 9.40 9.39
CA SER A 33 9.16 8.45 9.37
C SER A 33 10.04 8.68 10.59
N SER A 34 10.13 7.64 11.41
CA SER A 34 11.04 7.56 12.53
C SER A 34 12.09 6.47 12.27
N PRO A 35 13.29 6.55 12.86
CA PRO A 35 14.38 5.61 12.57
C PRO A 35 14.07 4.13 12.84
N ALA A 36 13.03 3.85 13.64
CA ALA A 36 12.59 2.49 13.96
C ALA A 36 11.32 2.06 13.22
N ILE A 37 10.48 3.01 12.80
CA ILE A 37 9.11 2.75 12.32
C ILE A 37 8.76 3.83 11.29
N GLU A 38 8.29 3.39 10.13
CA GLU A 38 7.65 4.25 9.13
C GLU A 38 6.13 4.13 9.21
N GLU A 39 5.46 5.26 9.07
CA GLU A 39 4.00 5.37 9.02
C GLU A 39 3.58 6.08 7.73
N ARG A 40 2.65 5.49 7.00
CA ARG A 40 2.05 6.07 5.80
C ARG A 40 0.56 6.20 6.01
N TYR A 41 0.07 7.42 5.93
CA TYR A 41 -1.32 7.76 6.15
C TYR A 41 -2.05 7.84 4.80
N PHE A 42 -3.22 7.21 4.76
CA PHE A 42 -4.10 7.14 3.62
C PHE A 42 -5.50 7.65 3.99
N GLU A 43 -6.35 7.94 3.00
CA GLU A 43 -7.76 8.22 3.28
C GLU A 43 -8.47 7.07 3.99
N GLN A 44 -8.11 5.84 3.63
CA GLN A 44 -8.75 4.61 4.12
C GLN A 44 -8.20 4.12 5.45
N GLY A 45 -7.05 4.62 5.91
CA GLY A 45 -6.35 4.07 7.06
C GLY A 45 -4.89 4.49 7.11
N TYR A 46 -4.07 3.78 7.88
CA TYR A 46 -2.63 4.02 7.92
C TYR A 46 -1.86 2.71 7.97
N LEU A 47 -0.71 2.68 7.29
CA LEU A 47 0.22 1.57 7.28
C LEU A 47 1.40 1.91 8.17
N LYS A 48 1.61 1.12 9.21
CA LYS A 48 2.77 1.18 10.08
C LYS A 48 3.69 0.02 9.77
N PHE A 49 4.95 0.27 9.44
CA PHE A 49 5.86 -0.80 9.04
C PHE A 49 7.32 -0.49 9.38
N ASN A 50 8.12 -1.55 9.36
CA ASN A 50 9.57 -1.49 9.46
C ASN A 50 10.18 -2.52 8.47
N SER A 51 11.48 -2.76 8.58
CA SER A 51 12.18 -3.70 7.70
C SER A 51 11.70 -5.16 7.79
N ALA A 52 11.01 -5.54 8.87
CA ALA A 52 10.58 -6.90 9.15
C ALA A 52 9.06 -7.09 9.02
N GLU A 53 8.27 -6.18 9.58
CA GLU A 53 6.82 -6.34 9.73
C GLU A 53 6.06 -5.08 9.32
N ALA A 54 4.80 -5.27 8.96
CA ALA A 54 3.88 -4.19 8.63
C ALA A 54 2.50 -4.47 9.22
N THR A 55 1.76 -3.42 9.55
CA THR A 55 0.37 -3.49 10.01
C THR A 55 -0.41 -2.38 9.33
N PHE A 56 -1.50 -2.73 8.65
CA PHE A 56 -2.45 -1.78 8.10
C PHE A 56 -3.65 -1.64 9.04
N ILE A 57 -3.96 -0.41 9.44
CA ILE A 57 -5.05 -0.10 10.34
C ILE A 57 -6.10 0.69 9.55
N GLU A 58 -7.29 0.11 9.42
CA GLU A 58 -8.41 0.74 8.73
C GLU A 58 -9.02 1.88 9.56
N LYS A 59 -9.34 3.00 8.92
CA LYS A 59 -9.89 4.18 9.59
C LYS A 59 -11.28 3.95 10.17
N TYR A 60 -12.14 3.19 9.47
CA TYR A 60 -13.58 3.13 9.76
C TYR A 60 -13.96 2.17 10.87
N ASN A 61 -13.26 1.03 10.98
CA ASN A 61 -13.57 -0.04 11.93
C ASN A 61 -12.38 -0.35 12.86
N SER A 62 -11.26 0.37 12.73
CA SER A 62 -10.00 0.10 13.43
C SER A 62 -9.53 -1.34 13.30
N ALA A 63 -9.93 -2.05 12.24
CA ALA A 63 -9.44 -3.37 11.93
C ALA A 63 -7.95 -3.29 11.60
N GLN A 64 -7.20 -4.22 12.18
CA GLN A 64 -5.75 -4.30 12.01
C GLN A 64 -5.42 -5.53 11.19
N HIS A 65 -4.67 -5.32 10.13
CA HIS A 65 -4.23 -6.36 9.20
C HIS A 65 -2.71 -6.43 9.28
N SER A 66 -2.18 -7.47 9.92
CA SER A 66 -0.73 -7.73 9.90
C SER A 66 -0.30 -8.18 8.51
N LEU A 67 0.82 -7.64 8.05
CA LEU A 67 1.36 -7.82 6.72
C LEU A 67 2.84 -8.22 6.82
N ASP A 68 3.21 -9.22 6.03
CA ASP A 68 4.61 -9.61 5.88
C ASP A 68 5.26 -8.83 4.74
N ASN A 69 6.47 -8.33 4.99
CA ASN A 69 7.27 -7.72 3.92
C ASN A 69 7.76 -8.82 2.96
N ARG A 70 7.22 -8.83 1.74
CA ARG A 70 7.58 -9.78 0.67
C ARG A 70 8.37 -9.14 -0.47
N SER A 71 9.07 -8.03 -0.21
CA SER A 71 9.83 -7.30 -1.24
C SER A 71 10.91 -8.15 -1.93
N ASN A 72 11.42 -9.18 -1.25
CA ASN A 72 12.42 -10.12 -1.79
C ASN A 72 11.81 -11.39 -2.40
N SER A 73 10.48 -11.47 -2.55
CA SER A 73 9.80 -12.63 -3.10
C SER A 73 9.17 -12.33 -4.45
N VAL A 74 9.13 -13.32 -5.33
CA VAL A 74 8.40 -13.21 -6.60
C VAL A 74 6.89 -13.19 -6.28
N PRO A 75 6.14 -12.15 -6.70
CA PRO A 75 4.71 -12.11 -6.49
C PRO A 75 4.01 -13.27 -7.23
N ALA A 76 2.92 -13.76 -6.67
CA ALA A 76 2.13 -14.81 -7.30
C ALA A 76 1.60 -14.36 -8.67
N LYS A 77 1.46 -15.30 -9.61
CA LYS A 77 0.97 -15.01 -10.98
C LYS A 77 -0.41 -14.33 -10.97
N GLU A 78 -1.27 -14.71 -10.03
CA GLU A 78 -2.60 -14.12 -9.86
C GLU A 78 -2.53 -12.63 -9.45
N LEU A 79 -1.58 -12.27 -8.59
CA LEU A 79 -1.35 -10.88 -8.20
C LEU A 79 -0.82 -10.07 -9.39
N ILE A 80 0.11 -10.63 -10.17
CA ILE A 80 0.62 -9.98 -11.38
C ILE A 80 -0.52 -9.71 -12.36
N ALA A 81 -1.36 -10.71 -12.65
CA ALA A 81 -2.49 -10.56 -13.56
C ALA A 81 -3.50 -9.50 -13.06
N ALA A 82 -3.76 -9.47 -11.75
CA ALA A 82 -4.61 -8.44 -11.15
C ALA A 82 -4.01 -7.03 -11.32
N LEU A 83 -2.71 -6.87 -11.07
CA LEU A 83 -2.00 -5.59 -11.25
C LEU A 83 -2.02 -5.13 -12.70
N GLU A 84 -1.78 -6.02 -13.65
CA GLU A 84 -1.84 -5.70 -15.08
C GLU A 84 -3.24 -5.21 -15.50
N ASN A 85 -4.29 -5.88 -15.02
CA ASN A 85 -5.66 -5.46 -15.29
C ASN A 85 -5.95 -4.08 -14.67
N TYR A 86 -5.56 -3.87 -13.41
CA TYR A 86 -5.74 -2.60 -12.73
C TYR A 86 -5.07 -1.44 -13.49
N LEU A 87 -3.81 -1.63 -13.91
CA LEU A 87 -3.04 -0.62 -14.63
C LEU A 87 -3.64 -0.32 -16.00
N LYS A 88 -4.16 -1.31 -16.73
CA LYS A 88 -4.85 -1.08 -18.02
C LYS A 88 -6.12 -0.25 -17.89
N THR A 89 -6.82 -0.32 -16.77
CA THR A 89 -8.07 0.42 -16.55
C THR A 89 -7.83 1.83 -15.99
N HIS A 90 -6.64 2.10 -15.45
CA HIS A 90 -6.28 3.37 -14.79
C HIS A 90 -5.04 4.03 -15.41
N SER A 91 -4.71 3.71 -16.67
CA SER A 91 -3.65 4.35 -17.46
C SER A 91 -4.17 5.50 -18.33
#